data_AF-A0A969NAU5-F1
#
_entry.id   AF-A0A969NAU5-F1
#
_cell.length_a   1.000
_cell.length_b   1.000
_cell.length_c   1.000
_cell.angle_alpha   90.00
_cell.angle_beta   90.00
_cell.angle_gamma   90.00
#
_symmetry.space_group_name_H-M   'P 1'
#
loop_
_entity.id
_entity.type
_entity.pdbx_description
1 polymer ?
#
loop_
_entity_poly.entity_id
_entity_poly.type
_entity_poly.pdbx_seq_one_letter_code
_entity_poly.pdbx_strand_id
1 'polypeptide(L)' 'MRDPKIKLLIEQLDRKFERLSSIDDLIMPPEGWVYSVRTALKMTLKQLGSKLGITAQSVKEIETREKWGLLL' A
#
# COMPACT_ATOMS: atom_id res chain seq x y z
N MET A 1 3.38 -22.74 5.15
CA MET A 1 1.92 -22.45 5.27
C MET A 1 1.77 -21.15 6.05
N ARG A 2 1.08 -20.13 5.52
CA ARG A 2 0.77 -18.91 6.30
C ARG A 2 -0.18 -19.27 7.45
N ASP A 3 0.01 -18.66 8.63
CA ASP A 3 -0.78 -18.91 9.84
C ASP A 3 -2.30 -18.76 9.54
N PRO A 4 -3.16 -19.72 9.90
CA PRO A 4 -4.61 -19.65 9.70
C PRO A 4 -5.25 -18.38 10.26
N LYS A 5 -4.70 -17.82 11.34
CA LYS A 5 -5.16 -16.55 11.93
C LYS A 5 -4.89 -15.37 11.01
N ILE A 6 -3.74 -15.35 10.35
CA ILE A 6 -3.39 -14.30 9.38
C ILE A 6 -4.35 -14.35 8.20
N LYS A 7 -4.69 -15.55 7.70
CA LYS A 7 -5.67 -15.71 6.62
C LYS A 7 -7.04 -15.14 7.01
N LEU A 8 -7.52 -15.47 8.21
CA LEU A 8 -8.80 -14.96 8.71
C LEU A 8 -8.80 -13.43 8.88
N LEU A 9 -7.70 -12.85 9.36
CA LEU A 9 -7.54 -11.40 9.48
C LEU A 9 -7.57 -10.71 8.11
N ILE A 10 -6.92 -11.30 7.10
CA ILE A 10 -6.97 -10.80 5.72
C ILE A 10 -8.41 -10.85 5.20
N GLU A 11 -9.10 -11.99 5.31
CA GLU A 11 -10.48 -12.13 4.83
C GLU A 11 -11.47 -11.18 5.55
N GLN A 12 -11.26 -10.91 6.84
CA GLN A 12 -12.07 -9.92 7.57
C GLN A 12 -11.81 -8.50 7.10
N LEU A 13 -10.57 -8.20 6.72
CA LEU A 13 -10.18 -6.91 6.20
C LEU A 13 -10.72 -6.71 4.78
N ASP A 14 -10.64 -7.73 3.93
CA ASP A 14 -11.19 -7.73 2.56
C ASP A 14 -12.69 -7.44 2.57
N ARG A 15 -13.48 -8.09 3.45
CA ARG A 15 -14.92 -7.80 3.60
C ARG A 15 -15.23 -6.36 4.02
N LYS A 16 -14.32 -5.70 4.73
CA LYS A 16 -14.47 -4.27 5.07
C LYS A 16 -14.14 -3.40 3.87
N PHE A 17 -13.15 -3.78 3.07
CA PHE A 17 -12.79 -3.10 1.83
C PHE A 17 -13.82 -3.27 0.72
N GLU A 18 -14.51 -4.41 0.62
CA GLU A 18 -15.64 -4.60 -0.31
C GLU A 18 -16.76 -3.59 -0.09
N ARG A 19 -16.97 -3.13 1.15
CA ARG A 19 -17.95 -2.06 1.44
C ARG A 19 -17.46 -0.67 1.06
N LEU A 20 -16.15 -0.53 0.80
CA LEU A 20 -15.52 0.70 0.31
C LEU A 20 -15.45 0.72 -1.23
N SER A 21 -15.76 -0.40 -1.91
CA SER A 21 -15.76 -0.47 -3.37
C SER A 21 -16.87 0.35 -4.04
N SER A 22 -17.85 0.83 -3.27
CA SER A 22 -18.88 1.77 -3.75
C SER A 22 -18.36 3.22 -3.85
N ILE A 23 -17.11 3.49 -3.48
CA ILE A 23 -16.48 4.80 -3.64
C ILE A 23 -15.84 4.85 -5.02
N ASP A 24 -16.65 4.98 -6.07
CA ASP A 24 -16.17 5.22 -7.44
C ASP A 24 -15.39 6.55 -7.57
N ASP A 25 -15.57 7.46 -6.59
CA ASP A 25 -14.89 8.76 -6.51
C ASP A 25 -13.54 8.73 -5.78
N LEU A 26 -12.98 7.54 -5.49
CA LEU A 26 -11.66 7.47 -4.85
C LEU A 26 -10.58 7.82 -5.89
N ILE A 27 -10.35 9.12 -6.09
CA ILE A 27 -9.31 9.64 -6.97
C ILE A 27 -7.97 9.08 -6.48
N MET A 28 -7.40 8.16 -7.26
CA MET A 28 -6.07 7.65 -7.01
C MET A 28 -5.09 8.83 -7.04
N PRO A 29 -4.25 9.01 -6.01
CA PRO A 29 -3.23 10.05 -6.05
C PRO A 29 -2.31 9.86 -7.27
N PRO A 30 -1.87 10.94 -7.95
CA PRO A 30 -1.05 10.83 -9.17
C PRO A 30 0.26 10.04 -9.03
N GLU A 31 0.79 9.96 -7.81
CA GLU A 31 2.04 9.23 -7.48
C GLU A 31 1.77 7.91 -6.74
N GLY A 32 0.50 7.50 -6.58
CA GLY A 32 0.09 6.34 -5.81
C GLY A 32 -0.08 6.60 -4.30
N TRP A 33 -0.74 5.66 -3.61
CA TRP A 33 -0.99 5.70 -2.18
C TRP A 33 0.29 5.57 -1.35
N VAL A 34 1.23 4.72 -1.76
CA VAL A 34 2.46 4.49 -0.99
C VAL A 34 3.28 5.78 -0.91
N TYR A 35 3.45 6.48 -2.04
CA TYR A 35 4.10 7.78 -2.08
C TYR A 35 3.35 8.81 -1.22
N SER A 36 2.02 8.88 -1.39
CA SER A 36 1.18 9.91 -0.76
C SER A 36 1.17 9.77 0.76
N VAL A 37 1.03 8.56 1.29
CA VAL A 37 1.10 8.30 2.73
C VAL A 37 2.50 8.58 3.27
N ARG A 38 3.56 8.12 2.58
CA ARG A 38 4.94 8.35 3.01
C ARG A 38 5.26 9.84 3.14
N THR A 39 4.88 10.63 2.14
CA THR A 39 5.16 12.07 2.08
C THR A 39 4.29 12.87 3.05
N ALA A 40 3.01 12.50 3.23
CA ALA A 40 2.13 13.08 4.25
C ALA A 40 2.71 12.93 5.67
N LEU A 41 3.39 11.81 5.94
CA LEU A 41 4.09 11.55 7.20
C LEU A 41 5.52 12.13 7.26
N LYS A 42 5.93 12.92 6.26
CA LYS A 42 7.29 13.50 6.12
C LYS A 42 8.40 12.44 6.22
N MET A 43 8.15 11.23 5.70
CA MET A 43 9.12 10.14 5.70
C MET A 43 9.95 10.10 4.42
N THR A 44 11.24 9.84 4.57
CA THR A 44 12.13 9.44 3.47
C THR A 44 11.89 7.99 3.07
N LEU A 45 12.33 7.60 1.86
CA LEU A 45 12.30 6.20 1.41
C LEU A 45 13.03 5.26 2.37
N LYS A 46 14.14 5.72 2.96
CA LYS A 46 14.91 4.96 3.96
C LYS A 46 14.10 4.73 5.24
N GLN A 47 13.44 5.76 5.76
CA GLN A 47 12.61 5.61 6.97
C GLN A 47 11.44 4.67 6.77
N LEU A 48 10.75 4.76 5.62
CA LEU A 48 9.69 3.81 5.29
C LEU A 48 10.25 2.39 5.10
N GLY A 49 11.36 2.24 4.37
CA GLY A 49 12.02 0.96 4.17
C GLY A 49 12.41 0.29 5.50
N SER A 50 13.01 1.04 6.42
CA SER A 50 13.34 0.54 7.77
C SER A 50 12.11 0.08 8.55
N LYS A 51 10.97 0.77 8.45
CA LYS A 51 9.72 0.36 9.11
C LYS A 51 9.11 -0.91 8.50
N LEU A 52 9.27 -1.08 7.19
CA LEU A 52 8.75 -2.22 6.44
C LEU A 52 9.73 -3.42 6.42
N GLY A 53 10.95 -3.26 6.91
CA GLY A 53 11.99 -4.29 6.83
C GLY A 53 12.52 -4.53 5.41
N ILE A 54 12.43 -3.53 4.54
CA ILE A 54 12.88 -3.60 3.14
C ILE A 54 13.84 -2.47 2.79
N THR A 55 14.50 -2.57 1.64
CA THR A 55 15.43 -1.52 1.20
C THR A 55 14.69 -0.28 0.71
N ALA A 56 15.35 0.89 0.78
CA ALA A 56 14.80 2.13 0.20
C ALA A 56 14.54 2.01 -1.32
N GLN A 57 15.34 1.19 -2.01
CA GLN A 57 15.17 0.87 -3.43
C GLN A 57 13.86 0.09 -3.66
N SER A 58 13.58 -0.91 -2.83
CA SER A 58 12.32 -1.67 -2.89
C SER A 58 11.09 -0.79 -2.66
N VAL A 59 11.16 0.16 -1.72
CA VAL A 59 10.08 1.16 -1.54
C VAL A 59 9.87 1.99 -2.80
N LYS A 60 10.96 2.47 -3.41
CA LYS A 60 10.89 3.27 -4.64
C LYS A 60 10.29 2.48 -5.80
N GLU A 61 10.62 1.20 -5.93
CA GLU A 61 10.04 0.31 -6.93
C GLU A 61 8.54 0.11 -6.72
N ILE A 62 8.08 -0.02 -5.48
CA ILE A 62 6.66 -0.10 -5.14
C ILE A 62 5.93 1.18 -5.57
N GLU A 63 6.43 2.35 -5.18
CA GLU A 63 5.84 3.65 -5.57
C GLU A 63 5.80 3.83 -7.09
N THR A 64 6.87 3.42 -7.76
CA THR A 64 6.96 3.50 -9.23
C THR A 64 5.91 2.59 -9.86
N ARG A 65 5.81 1.32 -9.44
CA ARG A 65 4.84 0.37 -10.00
C ARG A 65 3.39 0.81 -9.78
N GLU A 66 3.10 1.38 -8.61
CA GLU A 66 1.79 1.92 -8.31
C GLU A 66 1.44 3.11 -9.20
N LYS A 67 2.37 4.06 -9.39
CA LYS A 67 2.20 5.20 -10.30
C LYS A 67 1.89 4.79 -11.74
N TRP A 68 2.53 3.74 -12.24
CA TRP A 68 2.32 3.25 -13.61
C TRP A 68 1.11 2.31 -13.76
N GLY A 69 0.36 2.06 -12.68
CA GLY A 69 -0.78 1.14 -12.69
C GLY A 69 -0.40 -0.33 -12.90
N LEU A 70 0.87 -0.71 -12.73
CA LEU A 70 1.38 -2.05 -13.04
C LEU A 70 1.04 -3.10 -11.97
N LEU A 71 0.16 -2.77 -11.04
CA LEU A 71 -0.34 -3.62 -9.96
C LEU A 71 -1.83 -4.00 -10.14
N LEU A 72 -2.41 -3.72 -11.31
CA LEU A 72 -3.72 -4.24 -11.75
C LEU A 72 -3.53 -5.33 -12.80
#